data_AF-A0A090N9G1-F1
#
_entry.id   AF-A0A090N9G1-F1
#
_cell.length_a   1.000
_cell.length_b   1.000
_cell.length_c   1.000
_cell.angle_alpha   90.00
_cell.angle_beta   90.00
_cell.angle_gamma   90.00
#
_symmetry.space_group_name_H-M   'P 1'
#
loop_
_entity.id
_entity.type
_entity.pdbx_description
1 polymer ?
#
loop_
_entity_poly.entity_id
_entity_poly.type
_entity_poly.pdbx_seq_one_letter_code
_entity_poly.pdbx_strand_id
1 'polypeptide(L)' 'MALRSQRPPAGLIHHSDRGSQYCTYDYRVIQEQFGLKTSMSRKGNCYDNAPMESFWGTLKNEERRRAA' A
#
# COMPACT_ATOMS: atom_id res chain seq x y z
N MET A 1 -5.30 3.76 13.44
CA MET A 1 -5.12 4.28 12.07
C MET A 1 -3.73 4.90 11.96
N ALA A 2 -2.91 4.43 11.02
CA ALA A 2 -1.50 4.85 10.89
C ALA A 2 -1.33 6.37 10.74
N LEU A 3 -2.19 7.04 9.97
CA LEU A 3 -2.14 8.51 9.79
C LEU A 3 -2.25 9.29 11.11
N ARG A 4 -3.10 8.83 12.04
CA ARG A 4 -3.29 9.47 13.34
C ARG A 4 -2.08 9.28 14.27
N SER A 5 -1.44 8.12 14.20
CA SER A 5 -0.29 7.77 15.04
C SER A 5 1.02 8.36 14.51
N GLN A 6 1.22 8.30 13.19
CA GLN A 6 2.47 8.67 12.52
C GLN A 6 2.54 10.17 12.18
N ARG A 7 1.38 10.81 11.91
CA ARG A 7 1.27 12.24 11.52
C ARG A 7 2.29 12.64 10.44
N PRO A 8 2.31 11.95 9.28
CA PRO A 8 3.31 12.21 8.27
C PRO A 8 3.18 13.63 7.70
N PRO A 9 4.28 14.23 7.24
CA PRO A 9 4.24 15.52 6.55
C PRO A 9 3.52 15.41 5.20
N ALA A 10 2.97 16.53 4.75
CA ALA A 10 2.43 16.65 3.40
C ALA A 10 3.51 16.33 2.35
N GLY A 11 3.10 15.68 1.26
CA GLY A 11 3.98 15.23 0.19
C GLY A 11 4.51 13.81 0.34
N LEU A 12 4.23 13.11 1.45
CA LEU A 12 4.54 11.69 1.60
C LEU A 12 3.92 10.89 0.44
N ILE A 13 4.72 10.04 -0.20
CA ILE A 13 4.26 9.18 -1.29
C ILE A 13 3.59 7.93 -0.70
N HIS A 14 2.33 7.74 -1.06
CA HIS A 14 1.61 6.49 -0.82
C HIS A 14 1.63 5.67 -2.10
N HIS A 15 2.46 4.62 -2.16
CA HIS A 15 2.52 3.71 -3.30
C HIS A 15 1.66 2.47 -3.07
N SER A 16 0.84 2.12 -4.05
CA SER A 16 -0.05 0.94 -4.03
C SER A 16 -0.10 0.26 -5.40
N ASP A 17 -0.63 -0.95 -5.47
CA ASP A 17 -1.01 -1.53 -6.76
C ASP A 17 -2.29 -0.89 -7.32
N ARG A 18 -2.78 -1.36 -8.47
CA ARG A 18 -4.01 -0.85 -9.12
C ARG A 18 -5.28 -1.61 -8.73
N GLY A 19 -5.32 -2.20 -7.55
CA GLY A 19 -6.49 -2.86 -7.01
C GLY A 19 -7.69 -1.91 -6.94
N SER A 20 -8.90 -2.46 -7.07
CA SER A 20 -10.14 -1.69 -7.12
C SER A 20 -10.32 -0.79 -5.89
N GLN A 21 -9.92 -1.28 -4.71
CA GLN A 21 -9.97 -0.56 -3.44
C GLN A 21 -9.14 0.73 -3.48
N TYR A 22 -7.89 0.65 -3.95
CA TYR A 22 -6.98 1.79 -4.06
C TYR A 22 -7.38 2.75 -5.17
N CYS A 23 -8.10 2.26 -6.19
CA CYS A 23 -8.64 3.06 -7.29
C CYS A 23 -9.96 3.78 -6.96
N THR A 24 -10.58 3.49 -5.81
CA THR A 24 -11.86 4.12 -5.44
C THR A 24 -11.71 5.62 -5.18
N TYR A 25 -12.79 6.37 -5.43
CA TYR A 25 -12.83 7.82 -5.19
C TYR A 25 -12.63 8.15 -3.70
N ASP A 26 -13.37 7.48 -2.82
CA ASP A 26 -13.32 7.73 -1.37
C ASP A 26 -11.90 7.55 -0.81
N TYR A 27 -11.18 6.54 -1.31
CA TYR A 27 -9.80 6.30 -0.90
C TYR A 27 -8.84 7.41 -1.36
N ARG A 28 -9.06 7.99 -2.55
CA ARG A 28 -8.25 9.11 -3.05
C ARG A 28 -8.55 10.40 -2.28
N VAL A 29 -9.81 10.66 -1.96
CA VAL A 29 -10.21 11.82 -1.13
C VAL A 29 -9.50 11.80 0.22
N ILE A 30 -9.43 10.64 0.88
CA ILE A 30 -8.70 10.52 2.15
C ILE A 30 -7.22 10.86 1.95
N GLN A 31 -6.57 10.33 0.90
CA GLN A 31 -5.16 10.65 0.65
C GLN A 31 -4.92 12.15 0.42
N GLU A 32 -5.79 12.81 -0.33
CA GLU A 32 -5.72 14.25 -0.59
C GLU A 32 -5.93 15.08 0.69
N GLN A 33 -6.90 14.70 1.53
CA GLN A 33 -7.16 15.38 2.83
C GLN A 33 -5.94 15.37 3.76
N PHE A 34 -5.13 14.31 3.71
CA PHE A 34 -3.90 14.19 4.49
C PHE A 34 -2.65 14.67 3.73
N GLY A 35 -2.82 15.27 2.55
CA GLY A 35 -1.72 15.81 1.75
C GLY A 35 -0.77 14.75 1.20
N LEU A 36 -1.23 13.50 1.04
CA LEU A 36 -0.43 12.41 0.48
C LEU A 36 -0.35 12.50 -1.04
N LYS A 37 0.78 12.06 -1.60
CA LYS A 37 0.96 11.88 -3.05
C LYS A 37 0.68 10.43 -3.41
N THR A 38 -0.42 10.18 -4.11
CA THR A 38 -0.75 8.83 -4.58
C THR A 38 0.19 8.43 -5.73
N SER A 39 0.76 7.23 -5.62
CA SER A 39 1.53 6.56 -6.66
C SER A 39 0.99 5.15 -6.84
N MET A 40 0.91 4.67 -8.07
CA MET A 40 0.37 3.34 -8.38
C MET A 40 1.27 2.59 -9.35
N SER A 41 1.34 1.27 -9.21
CA SER A 41 2.04 0.38 -10.14
C SER A 41 1.56 0.57 -11.59
N ARG A 42 2.42 0.32 -12.58
CA ARG A 42 2.05 0.42 -14.00
C ARG A 42 1.24 -0.80 -14.43
N LYS A 43 0.34 -0.61 -15.40
CA LYS A 43 -0.41 -1.73 -16.00
C LYS A 43 0.59 -2.69 -16.67
N GLY A 44 0.50 -3.98 -16.32
CA GLY A 44 1.34 -5.03 -16.91
C GLY A 44 2.78 -5.07 -16.40
N ASN A 45 3.11 -4.36 -15.32
CA ASN A 45 4.44 -4.37 -14.73
C ASN A 45 4.40 -4.95 -13.30
N CYS A 46 4.75 -6.23 -13.16
CA CYS A 46 4.80 -6.89 -11.86
C CYS A 46 5.94 -6.38 -10.96
N TYR A 47 7.01 -5.84 -11.54
CA TYR A 47 8.18 -5.39 -10.78
C TYR A 47 7.87 -4.21 -9.84
N ASP A 48 6.86 -3.39 -10.17
CA ASP A 48 6.46 -2.27 -9.31
C ASP A 48 5.90 -2.75 -7.96
N ASN A 49 5.28 -3.94 -7.90
CA ASN A 49 4.68 -4.50 -6.69
C ASN A 49 5.45 -5.69 -6.10
N ALA A 50 6.46 -6.21 -6.83
CA ALA A 50 7.27 -7.35 -6.40
C ALA A 50 7.84 -7.25 -4.95
N PRO A 51 8.27 -6.07 -4.45
CA PRO A 51 8.71 -5.96 -3.06
C PRO A 51 7.61 -6.28 -2.04
N MET A 52 6.40 -5.80 -2.28
CA MET A 52 5.25 -6.07 -1.40
C MET A 52 4.80 -7.52 -1.50
N GLU A 53 4.82 -8.12 -2.70
CA GLU A 53 4.51 -9.55 -2.86
C GLU A 53 5.50 -10.44 -2.12
N SER A 54 6.80 -10.12 -2.18
CA SER A 54 7.85 -10.84 -1.46
C SER A 54 7.69 -10.75 0.06
N PHE A 55 7.37 -9.55 0.57
CA PHE A 55 7.08 -9.35 2.00
C PHE A 55 5.91 -10.23 2.46
N TRP A 56 4.77 -10.19 1.75
CA TRP A 56 3.61 -11.01 2.11
C TRP A 56 3.87 -12.51 1.93
N GLY A 57 4.67 -12.91 0.95
CA GLY A 57 5.10 -14.30 0.78
C GLY A 57 5.89 -14.81 1.98
N THR A 58 6.83 -14.00 2.47
CA THR A 58 7.63 -14.30 3.67
C THR A 58 6.74 -14.41 4.89
N LEU A 59 5.90 -13.38 5.15
CA LEU A 59 5.02 -13.35 6.31
C LEU A 59 4.07 -14.56 6.36
N LYS A 60 3.41 -14.89 5.24
CA LYS A 60 2.52 -16.06 5.17
C LYS A 60 3.24 -17.38 5.46
N ASN A 61 4.48 -17.51 5.01
CA ASN A 61 5.29 -18.70 5.29
C ASN A 61 5.65 -18.81 6.78
N GLU A 62 5.99 -17.70 7.43
CA GLU A 62 6.26 -17.68 8.87
C GLU A 62 5.01 -18.02 9.68
N GLU A 63 3.85 -17.46 9.33
CA GLU A 63 2.59 -17.74 10.01
C GLU A 63 2.19 -19.22 9.86
N ARG A 64 2.35 -19.82 8.67
CA ARG A 64 2.12 -21.26 8.47
C ARG A 64 3.02 -22.12 9.36
N ARG A 65 4.29 -21.72 9.56
CA ARG A 65 5.23 -22.45 10.42
C ARG A 65 4.88 -22.35 11.90
N ARG A 66 4.25 -21.26 12.34
CA ARG A 66 3.80 -21.07 13.73
C ARG A 66 2.51 -21.83 14.03
N ALA A 67 1.68 -22.08 13.02
CA ALA A 67 0.42 -22.81 13.13
C ALA A 67 0.57 -24.34 12.99
N ALA A 68 1.78 -24.84 12.75
CA ALA A 68 2.14 -26.26 12.68
C ALA A 68 2.86 -26.70 13.95
#